data_AF-A0A497UJQ3-F1
#
_entry.id   AF-A0A497UJQ3-F1
#
_cell.length_a   1.000
_cell.length_b   1.000
_cell.length_c   1.000
_cell.angle_alpha   90.00
_cell.angle_beta   90.00
_cell.angle_gamma   90.00
#
_symmetry.space_group_name_H-M   'P 1'
#
loop_
_entity.id
_entity.type
_entity.pdbx_description
1 polymer ?
#
loop_
_entity_poly.entity_id
_entity_poly.type
_entity_poly.pdbx_seq_one_letter_code
_entity_poly.pdbx_strand_id
1 'polypeptide(L)'
;MIIKKEDLKERKDFSLEEHSPFMILDTKHFQYFSDIEKFGYAVEVLNVVNSITWINKMYRDLKSELHIETEIFYEIIDCILNSKRFSDQQLERYYLAQQKLEQFSSITHKLTDTDNNFDVPFTVDFIILGANQEQYENLSDDRRNELHDEYAALFCQVRSGEIEIEDFLLQVKALIFSMDELELENSI
;
A
#
# COMPACT_ATOMS: atom_id res chain seq x y z
N MET A 1 3.77 -1.34 11.40
CA MET A 1 3.57 -2.80 11.32
C MET A 1 2.37 -3.23 12.16
N ILE A 2 1.44 -4.01 11.61
CA ILE A 2 0.33 -4.62 12.37
C ILE A 2 0.69 -6.06 12.75
N ILE A 3 0.51 -6.43 14.02
CA ILE A 3 0.82 -7.78 14.53
C ILE A 3 -0.46 -8.41 15.09
N LYS A 4 -0.78 -9.64 14.68
CA LYS A 4 -1.92 -10.39 15.24
C LYS A 4 -1.54 -10.87 16.66
N LYS A 5 -2.46 -10.70 17.61
CA LYS A 5 -2.24 -11.07 19.02
C LYS A 5 -1.93 -12.56 19.22
N GLU A 6 -2.41 -13.40 18.32
CA GLU A 6 -2.22 -14.84 18.30
C GLU A 6 -0.76 -15.20 17.98
N ASP A 7 -0.14 -14.50 17.02
CA ASP A 7 1.25 -14.70 16.62
C ASP A 7 2.23 -14.40 17.78
N LEU A 8 1.87 -13.45 18.65
CA LEU A 8 2.61 -13.11 19.88
C LEU A 8 2.54 -14.19 20.96
N LYS A 9 1.56 -15.09 20.92
CA LYS A 9 1.46 -16.21 21.86
C LYS A 9 2.26 -17.42 21.40
N GLU A 10 2.40 -17.61 20.09
CA GLU A 10 3.09 -18.74 19.48
C GLU A 10 4.60 -18.52 19.33
N ARG A 11 5.04 -17.27 19.12
CA ARG A 11 6.47 -16.89 19.05
C ARG A 11 6.89 -16.14 20.30
N LYS A 12 7.63 -16.81 21.21
CA LYS A 12 8.18 -16.20 22.44
C LYS A 12 9.23 -15.12 22.17
N ASP A 13 9.88 -15.16 21.01
CA ASP A 13 10.90 -14.20 20.58
C ASP A 13 10.40 -13.43 19.35
N PHE A 14 9.33 -12.65 19.49
CA PHE A 14 9.02 -11.63 18.50
C PHE A 14 10.01 -10.49 18.72
N SER A 15 11.10 -10.48 17.95
CA SER A 15 12.10 -9.39 17.95
C SER A 15 11.45 -8.13 17.38
N LEU A 16 10.70 -7.43 18.23
CA LEU A 16 10.30 -6.06 17.97
C LEU A 16 11.58 -5.22 18.05
N GLU A 17 12.01 -4.64 16.93
CA GLU A 17 13.02 -3.59 17.00
C GLU A 17 12.56 -2.55 18.02
N GLU A 18 13.46 -2.17 18.93
CA GLU A 18 13.16 -1.46 20.19
C GLU A 18 12.39 -0.13 20.00
N HIS A 19 12.33 0.36 18.77
CA HIS A 19 11.71 1.62 18.37
C HIS A 19 10.76 1.53 17.17
N SER A 20 10.44 0.35 16.66
CA SER A 20 9.51 0.23 15.53
C SER A 20 8.05 0.36 16.03
N PRO A 21 7.28 1.39 15.61
CA PRO A 21 5.88 1.51 16.00
C PRO A 21 5.05 0.34 15.44
N PHE A 22 4.34 -0.35 16.34
CA PHE A 22 3.46 -1.47 15.98
C PHE A 22 2.07 -1.32 16.62
N MET A 23 1.07 -1.91 15.97
CA MET A 23 -0.28 -2.04 16.52
C MET A 23 -0.60 -3.52 16.69
N ILE A 24 -1.17 -3.89 17.84
CA ILE A 24 -1.63 -5.26 18.08
C ILE A 24 -3.09 -5.36 17.69
N LEU A 25 -3.39 -6.26 16.77
CA LEU A 25 -4.75 -6.60 16.37
C LEU A 25 -5.26 -7.77 17.23
N ASP A 26 -6.29 -7.54 18.05
CA ASP A 26 -6.98 -8.61 18.77
C ASP A 26 -8.00 -9.27 17.82
N THR A 27 -7.71 -10.48 17.37
CA THR A 27 -8.51 -11.13 16.31
C THR A 27 -9.65 -11.99 16.85
N LYS A 28 -9.81 -12.08 18.18
CA LYS A 28 -10.77 -13.00 18.84
C LYS A 28 -12.23 -12.84 18.41
N HIS A 29 -12.61 -11.69 17.87
CA HIS A 29 -13.97 -11.37 17.45
C HIS A 29 -14.21 -11.58 15.96
N PHE A 30 -13.18 -11.90 15.18
CA PHE A 30 -13.32 -12.18 13.76
C PHE A 30 -13.75 -13.64 13.56
N GLN A 31 -14.78 -13.83 12.74
CA GLN A 31 -15.30 -15.17 12.42
C GLN A 31 -14.51 -15.85 11.31
N TYR A 32 -13.93 -15.08 10.38
CA TYR A 32 -13.21 -15.59 9.22
C TYR A 32 -11.81 -14.99 9.12
N PHE A 33 -10.85 -15.79 8.67
CA PHE A 33 -9.45 -15.37 8.51
C PHE A 33 -9.30 -14.22 7.49
N SER A 34 -10.06 -14.26 6.39
CA SER A 34 -10.12 -13.20 5.39
C SER A 34 -10.50 -11.84 5.97
N ASP A 35 -11.33 -11.81 7.00
CA ASP A 35 -11.77 -10.56 7.63
C ASP A 35 -10.65 -9.94 8.47
N ILE A 36 -9.77 -10.78 9.04
CA ILE A 36 -8.60 -10.33 9.80
C ILE A 36 -7.61 -9.60 8.88
N GLU A 37 -7.37 -10.15 7.69
CA GLU A 37 -6.41 -9.58 6.74
C GLU A 37 -6.92 -8.29 6.11
N LYS A 38 -8.18 -8.27 5.66
CA LYS A 38 -8.85 -7.05 5.18
C LYS A 38 -8.83 -5.95 6.23
N PHE A 39 -9.07 -6.31 7.50
CA PHE A 39 -8.97 -5.35 8.59
C PHE A 39 -7.53 -4.87 8.82
N GLY A 40 -6.54 -5.76 8.77
CA GLY A 40 -5.12 -5.41 8.85
C GLY A 40 -4.73 -4.36 7.81
N TYR A 41 -5.05 -4.60 6.53
CA TYR A 41 -4.80 -3.66 5.44
C TYR A 41 -5.52 -2.33 5.63
N ALA A 42 -6.79 -2.35 6.06
CA ALA A 42 -7.53 -1.12 6.35
C ALA A 42 -6.87 -0.29 7.46
N VAL A 43 -6.29 -0.92 8.47
CA VAL A 43 -5.55 -0.23 9.54
C VAL A 43 -4.24 0.35 9.02
N GLU A 44 -3.53 -0.35 8.14
CA GLU A 44 -2.31 0.19 7.51
C GLU A 44 -2.61 1.44 6.68
N VAL A 45 -3.68 1.43 5.89
CA VAL A 45 -4.14 2.62 5.16
C VAL A 45 -4.55 3.75 6.12
N LEU A 46 -5.22 3.44 7.23
CA LEU A 46 -5.57 4.44 8.23
C LEU A 46 -4.33 5.09 8.88
N ASN A 47 -3.25 4.32 9.06
CA ASN A 47 -1.98 4.86 9.54
C ASN A 47 -1.38 5.86 8.54
N VAL A 48 -1.46 5.57 7.23
CA VAL A 48 -1.07 6.52 6.16
C VAL A 48 -1.92 7.79 6.21
N VAL A 49 -3.24 7.67 6.39
CA VAL A 49 -4.13 8.83 6.55
C VAL A 49 -3.74 9.71 7.75
N ASN A 50 -3.37 9.09 8.86
CA ASN A 50 -2.90 9.82 10.04
C ASN A 50 -1.61 10.60 9.74
N SER A 51 -0.67 9.98 9.04
CA SER A 51 0.56 10.64 8.56
C SER A 51 0.24 11.82 7.64
N ILE A 52 -0.65 11.64 6.66
CA ILE A 52 -1.06 12.71 5.75
C ILE A 52 -1.73 13.86 6.51
N THR A 53 -2.54 13.56 7.54
CA THR A 53 -3.17 14.58 8.38
C THR A 53 -2.13 15.45 9.07
N TRP A 54 -1.06 14.83 9.57
CA TRP A 54 0.07 15.55 10.15
C TRP A 54 0.83 16.39 9.10
N ILE A 55 1.09 15.83 7.92
CA ILE A 55 1.74 16.55 6.79
C ILE A 55 0.92 17.77 6.37
N ASN A 56 -0.38 17.61 6.15
CA ASN A 56 -1.29 18.69 5.78
C ASN A 56 -1.38 19.78 6.86
N LYS A 57 -1.28 19.40 8.13
CA LYS A 57 -1.15 20.37 9.22
C LYS A 57 0.16 21.16 9.11
N MET A 58 1.29 20.49 8.86
CA MET A 58 2.56 21.18 8.64
C MET A 58 2.51 22.16 7.47
N TYR A 59 1.95 21.76 6.33
CA TYR A 59 1.80 22.66 5.18
C TYR A 59 0.99 23.91 5.55
N ARG A 60 -0.09 23.74 6.30
CA ARG A 60 -0.91 24.85 6.79
C ARG A 60 -0.14 25.77 7.75
N ASP A 61 0.58 25.19 8.70
CA ASP A 61 1.38 25.95 9.69
C ASP A 61 2.51 26.74 9.00
N LEU A 62 3.05 26.21 7.89
CA LEU A 62 4.04 26.87 7.03
C LEU A 62 3.43 27.83 5.99
N LYS A 63 2.10 28.00 5.96
CA LYS A 63 1.37 28.80 4.95
C LYS A 63 1.63 28.36 3.50
N SER A 64 1.89 27.08 3.30
CA SER A 64 1.99 26.47 1.98
C SER A 64 0.59 26.21 1.40
N GLU A 65 0.45 26.33 0.09
CA GLU A 65 -0.76 25.95 -0.65
C GLU A 65 -0.81 24.44 -0.95
N LEU A 66 0.27 23.71 -0.64
CA LEU A 66 0.34 22.27 -0.85
C LEU A 66 -0.67 21.52 0.03
N HIS A 67 -1.31 20.51 -0.57
CA HIS A 67 -2.27 19.65 0.10
C HIS A 67 -2.28 18.26 -0.55
N ILE A 68 -2.26 17.23 0.29
CA ILE A 68 -2.44 15.84 -0.10
C ILE A 68 -3.87 15.45 0.21
N GLU A 69 -4.58 14.97 -0.82
CA GLU A 69 -5.97 14.53 -0.70
C GLU A 69 -6.06 13.29 0.19
N THR A 70 -6.86 13.36 1.26
CA THR A 70 -7.02 12.25 2.22
C THR A 70 -8.17 11.33 1.86
N GLU A 71 -9.17 11.87 1.18
CA GLU A 71 -10.43 11.22 0.80
C GLU A 71 -10.18 9.95 0.00
N ILE A 72 -9.22 9.99 -0.92
CA ILE A 72 -8.88 8.83 -1.75
C ILE A 72 -8.39 7.63 -0.92
N PHE A 73 -7.69 7.85 0.19
CA PHE A 73 -7.24 6.76 1.08
C PHE A 73 -8.39 6.19 1.93
N TYR A 74 -9.40 6.98 2.27
CA TYR A 74 -10.63 6.44 2.86
C TYR A 74 -11.43 5.60 1.85
N GLU A 75 -11.42 5.98 0.57
CA GLU A 75 -11.99 5.16 -0.51
C GLU A 75 -11.27 3.79 -0.61
N ILE A 76 -9.95 3.72 -0.38
CA ILE A 76 -9.20 2.46 -0.33
C ILE A 76 -9.74 1.55 0.79
N ILE A 77 -10.00 2.11 1.97
CA ILE A 77 -10.55 1.33 3.11
C ILE A 77 -11.91 0.74 2.72
N ASP A 78 -12.81 1.52 2.10
CA ASP A 78 -14.09 0.99 1.59
C ASP A 78 -13.86 -0.10 0.53
N CYS A 79 -12.88 0.10 -0.35
CA CYS A 79 -12.51 -0.85 -1.40
C CYS A 79 -12.10 -2.21 -0.84
N ILE A 80 -11.19 -2.21 0.15
CA ILE A 80 -10.69 -3.43 0.82
C ILE A 80 -11.82 -4.15 1.54
N LEU A 81 -12.60 -3.42 2.35
CA LEU A 81 -13.64 -4.03 3.18
C LEU A 81 -14.80 -4.59 2.34
N ASN A 82 -15.09 -3.99 1.19
CA ASN A 82 -16.18 -4.42 0.31
C ASN A 82 -15.71 -5.22 -0.92
N SER A 83 -14.43 -5.55 -1.02
CA SER A 83 -13.85 -6.32 -2.15
C SER A 83 -14.18 -5.68 -3.51
N LYS A 84 -14.11 -4.35 -3.58
CA LYS A 84 -14.23 -3.59 -4.82
C LYS A 84 -12.85 -3.39 -5.44
N ARG A 85 -12.83 -2.77 -6.62
CA ARG A 85 -11.61 -2.22 -7.24
C ARG A 85 -11.81 -0.74 -7.53
N PHE A 86 -10.72 -0.01 -7.69
CA PHE A 86 -10.79 1.38 -8.10
C PHE A 86 -11.14 1.51 -9.59
N SER A 87 -11.85 2.58 -9.93
CA SER A 87 -11.94 3.07 -11.30
C SER A 87 -10.66 3.78 -11.72
N ASP A 88 -10.46 3.97 -13.02
CA ASP A 88 -9.27 4.64 -13.56
C ASP A 88 -9.08 6.05 -13.00
N GLN A 89 -10.18 6.79 -12.83
CA GLN A 89 -10.16 8.12 -12.21
C GLN A 89 -9.73 8.07 -10.74
N GLN A 90 -10.14 7.04 -10.00
CA GLN A 90 -9.72 6.85 -8.61
C GLN A 90 -8.25 6.45 -8.52
N LEU A 91 -7.78 5.58 -9.43
CA LEU A 91 -6.37 5.21 -9.53
C LEU A 91 -5.50 6.44 -9.83
N GLU A 92 -5.90 7.29 -10.77
CA GLU A 92 -5.18 8.52 -11.08
C GLU A 92 -5.09 9.46 -9.86
N ARG A 93 -6.22 9.72 -9.19
CA ARG A 93 -6.26 10.49 -7.93
C ARG A 93 -5.34 9.89 -6.86
N TYR A 94 -5.34 8.58 -6.74
CA TYR A 94 -4.51 7.86 -5.77
C TYR A 94 -3.02 8.05 -6.06
N TYR A 95 -2.58 7.81 -7.30
CA TYR A 95 -1.18 7.94 -7.66
C TYR A 95 -0.67 9.39 -7.63
N LEU A 96 -1.54 10.36 -7.93
CA LEU A 96 -1.23 11.78 -7.68
C LEU A 96 -1.04 12.09 -6.19
N ALA A 97 -1.86 11.50 -5.32
CA ALA A 97 -1.71 11.67 -3.87
C ALA A 97 -0.43 10.99 -3.35
N GLN A 98 -0.10 9.80 -3.85
CA GLN A 98 1.16 9.09 -3.57
C GLN A 98 2.38 9.89 -3.98
N GLN A 99 2.39 10.47 -5.19
CA GLN A 99 3.50 11.33 -5.63
C GLN A 99 3.73 12.52 -4.68
N LYS A 100 2.67 13.14 -4.16
CA LYS A 100 2.81 14.23 -3.17
C LYS A 100 3.35 13.76 -1.82
N LEU A 101 2.98 12.56 -1.40
CA LEU A 101 3.47 11.93 -0.16
C LEU A 101 4.97 11.63 -0.26
N GLU A 102 5.38 11.04 -1.38
CA GLU A 102 6.78 10.78 -1.74
C GLU A 102 7.61 12.08 -1.83
N GLN A 103 7.07 13.12 -2.45
CA GLN A 103 7.72 14.43 -2.50
C GLN A 103 7.99 14.97 -1.09
N PHE A 104 7.01 14.85 -0.18
CA PHE A 104 7.20 15.23 1.22
C PHE A 104 8.27 14.36 1.90
N SER A 105 8.22 13.04 1.72
CA SER A 105 9.20 12.10 2.26
C SER A 105 10.62 12.46 1.81
N SER A 106 10.83 12.67 0.50
CA SER A 106 12.11 13.08 -0.08
C SER A 106 12.64 14.41 0.48
N ILE A 107 11.75 15.40 0.68
CA ILE A 107 12.13 16.69 1.26
C ILE A 107 12.54 16.50 2.72
N THR A 108 11.78 15.75 3.51
CA THR A 108 12.06 15.55 4.94
C THR A 108 13.29 14.70 5.17
N HIS A 109 13.49 13.62 4.42
CA HIS A 109 14.71 12.81 4.48
C HIS A 109 15.97 13.67 4.26
N LYS A 110 15.96 14.57 3.27
CA LYS A 110 17.06 15.54 3.03
C LYS A 110 17.31 16.51 4.20
N LEU A 111 16.33 16.73 5.07
CA LEU A 111 16.39 17.71 6.16
C LEU A 111 16.68 17.08 7.52
N THR A 112 16.19 15.88 7.78
CA THR A 112 16.20 15.27 9.13
C THR A 112 16.93 13.93 9.20
N ASP A 113 17.40 13.37 8.07
CA ASP A 113 18.07 12.06 8.01
C ASP A 113 17.24 10.94 8.67
N THR A 114 15.91 11.13 8.71
CA THR A 114 14.96 10.16 9.24
C THR A 114 14.21 9.52 8.10
N ASP A 115 14.23 8.19 8.08
CA ASP A 115 13.38 7.39 7.22
C ASP A 115 11.95 7.41 7.76
N ASN A 116 11.15 8.33 7.21
CA ASN A 116 9.72 8.31 7.44
C ASN A 116 9.09 7.33 6.45
N ASN A 117 8.70 6.16 6.93
CA ASN A 117 7.96 5.20 6.11
C ASN A 117 6.47 5.61 6.07
N PHE A 118 6.08 6.26 4.98
CA PHE A 118 4.69 6.67 4.70
C PHE A 118 4.01 5.74 3.68
N ASP A 119 4.65 4.62 3.36
CA ASP A 119 4.30 3.85 2.19
C ASP A 119 3.03 3.04 2.41
N VAL A 120 2.21 3.00 1.37
CA VAL A 120 1.09 2.06 1.31
C VAL A 120 1.69 0.69 0.95
N PRO A 121 1.33 -0.39 1.67
CA PRO A 121 1.85 -1.72 1.36
C PRO A 121 1.49 -2.17 -0.07
N PHE A 122 2.41 -2.87 -0.76
CA PHE A 122 2.17 -3.39 -2.12
C PHE A 122 0.87 -4.19 -2.26
N THR A 123 0.51 -4.97 -1.23
CA THR A 123 -0.74 -5.73 -1.24
C THR A 123 -1.97 -4.84 -1.37
N VAL A 124 -1.96 -3.65 -0.75
CA VAL A 124 -3.05 -2.67 -0.88
C VAL A 124 -3.10 -2.12 -2.29
N ASP A 125 -1.94 -1.77 -2.87
CA ASP A 125 -1.84 -1.30 -4.26
C ASP A 125 -2.42 -2.33 -5.25
N PHE A 126 -2.07 -3.60 -5.07
CA PHE A 126 -2.59 -4.67 -5.92
C PHE A 126 -4.10 -4.88 -5.76
N ILE A 127 -4.64 -4.78 -4.54
CA ILE A 127 -6.08 -4.85 -4.30
C ILE A 127 -6.83 -3.76 -5.07
N ILE A 128 -6.38 -2.50 -5.00
CA ILE A 128 -7.08 -1.39 -5.67
C ILE A 128 -6.93 -1.44 -7.20
N LEU A 129 -5.82 -1.99 -7.69
CA LEU A 129 -5.58 -2.28 -9.12
C LEU A 129 -6.43 -3.45 -9.63
N GLY A 130 -7.04 -4.22 -8.72
CA GLY A 130 -7.95 -5.31 -9.04
C GLY A 130 -7.26 -6.66 -9.22
N ALA A 131 -6.08 -6.85 -8.64
CA ALA A 131 -5.42 -8.16 -8.58
C ALA A 131 -6.32 -9.19 -7.89
N ASN A 132 -6.29 -10.43 -8.38
CA ASN A 132 -6.94 -11.53 -7.68
C ASN A 132 -6.11 -11.90 -6.44
N GLN A 133 -6.67 -11.61 -5.26
CA GLN A 133 -5.99 -11.82 -3.99
C GLN A 133 -5.58 -13.30 -3.77
N GLU A 134 -6.43 -14.25 -4.18
CA GLU A 134 -6.14 -15.68 -4.03
C GLU A 134 -4.94 -16.09 -4.89
N GLN A 135 -4.85 -15.58 -6.12
CA GLN A 135 -3.71 -15.85 -7.00
C GLN A 135 -2.43 -15.21 -6.46
N TYR A 136 -2.50 -13.98 -5.97
CA TYR A 136 -1.36 -13.30 -5.37
C TYR A 136 -0.81 -14.04 -4.12
N GLU A 137 -1.70 -14.52 -3.25
CA GLU A 137 -1.32 -15.28 -2.05
C GLU A 137 -0.69 -16.64 -2.38
N ASN A 138 -1.08 -17.24 -3.51
CA ASN A 138 -0.57 -18.52 -3.99
C ASN A 138 0.78 -18.42 -4.74
N LEU A 139 1.24 -17.21 -5.09
CA LEU A 139 2.56 -17.03 -5.71
C LEU A 139 3.68 -17.52 -4.79
N SER A 140 4.76 -18.04 -5.38
CA SER A 140 6.01 -18.26 -4.64
C SER A 140 6.59 -16.93 -4.13
N ASP A 141 7.39 -17.00 -3.06
CA ASP A 141 8.06 -15.81 -2.52
C ASP A 141 8.96 -15.13 -3.57
N ASP A 142 9.68 -15.92 -4.37
CA ASP A 142 10.50 -15.40 -5.48
C ASP A 142 9.65 -14.62 -6.49
N ARG A 143 8.49 -15.17 -6.89
CA ARG A 143 7.63 -14.51 -7.86
C ARG A 143 6.94 -13.26 -7.30
N ARG A 144 6.64 -13.25 -5.99
CA ARG A 144 6.14 -12.05 -5.29
C ARG A 144 7.19 -10.95 -5.28
N ASN A 145 8.44 -11.29 -4.97
CA ASN A 145 9.54 -10.33 -4.96
C ASN A 145 9.78 -9.74 -6.36
N GLU A 146 9.78 -10.57 -7.41
CA GLU A 146 9.88 -10.10 -8.79
C GLU A 146 8.75 -9.11 -9.14
N LEU A 147 7.51 -9.44 -8.78
CA LEU A 147 6.36 -8.55 -8.99
C LEU A 147 6.53 -7.22 -8.25
N HIS A 148 7.00 -7.25 -7.00
CA HIS A 148 7.24 -6.04 -6.20
C HIS A 148 8.34 -5.19 -6.83
N ASP A 149 9.42 -5.80 -7.31
CA ASP A 149 10.54 -5.11 -7.97
C ASP A 149 10.09 -4.47 -9.29
N GLU A 150 9.33 -5.19 -10.12
CA GLU A 150 8.79 -4.67 -11.38
C GLU A 150 7.81 -3.51 -11.15
N TYR A 151 6.91 -3.65 -10.18
CA TYR A 151 6.01 -2.59 -9.76
C TYR A 151 6.76 -1.35 -9.25
N ALA A 152 7.73 -1.55 -8.35
CA ALA A 152 8.52 -0.46 -7.77
C ALA A 152 9.35 0.27 -8.83
N ALA A 153 9.87 -0.45 -9.83
CA ALA A 153 10.58 0.14 -10.96
C ALA A 153 9.66 1.03 -11.81
N LEU A 154 8.44 0.57 -12.12
CA LEU A 154 7.44 1.36 -12.85
C LEU A 154 7.02 2.60 -12.05
N PHE A 155 6.76 2.45 -10.75
CA PHE A 155 6.42 3.57 -9.89
C PHE A 155 7.58 4.59 -9.78
N CYS A 156 8.83 4.11 -9.77
CA CYS A 156 10.00 4.98 -9.84
C CYS A 156 10.04 5.83 -11.11
N GLN A 157 9.65 5.29 -12.26
CA GLN A 157 9.61 6.03 -13.54
C GLN A 157 8.56 7.14 -13.52
N VAL A 158 7.37 6.86 -12.96
CA VAL A 158 6.33 7.89 -12.74
C VAL A 158 6.85 8.98 -11.83
N ARG A 159 7.55 8.60 -10.76
CA ARG A 159 8.11 9.53 -9.80
C ARG A 159 9.19 10.42 -10.41
N SER A 160 10.05 9.90 -11.28
CA SER A 160 11.08 10.68 -11.98
C SER A 160 10.53 11.51 -13.14
N GLY A 161 9.25 11.34 -13.49
CA GLY A 161 8.62 11.99 -14.65
C GLY A 161 9.08 11.41 -15.98
N GLU A 162 9.59 10.18 -16.00
CA GLU A 162 9.95 9.45 -17.21
C GLU A 162 8.72 8.97 -17.99
N ILE A 163 7.64 8.66 -17.26
CA ILE A 163 6.35 8.27 -17.82
C ILE A 163 5.21 9.03 -17.10
N GLU A 164 4.12 9.26 -17.82
CA GLU A 164 2.90 9.83 -17.24
C GLU A 164 2.13 8.76 -16.43
N ILE A 165 1.21 9.20 -15.56
CA ILE A 165 0.44 8.29 -14.70
C ILE A 165 -0.42 7.34 -15.55
N GLU A 166 -0.98 7.82 -16.66
CA GLU A 166 -1.81 7.00 -17.55
C GLU A 166 -1.00 5.85 -18.17
N ASP A 167 0.23 6.12 -18.61
CA ASP A 167 1.12 5.11 -19.18
C ASP A 167 1.57 4.09 -18.13
N PHE A 168 1.80 4.54 -16.90
CA PHE A 168 2.05 3.66 -15.77
C PHE A 168 0.86 2.77 -15.44
N LEU A 169 -0.35 3.34 -15.38
CA LEU A 169 -1.57 2.58 -15.10
C LEU A 169 -1.81 1.49 -16.15
N LEU A 170 -1.48 1.75 -17.41
CA LEU A 170 -1.54 0.74 -18.47
C LEU A 170 -0.53 -0.39 -18.23
N GLN A 171 0.72 -0.04 -17.94
CA GLN A 171 1.80 -1.02 -17.74
C GLN A 171 1.58 -1.88 -16.49
N VAL A 172 1.17 -1.26 -15.37
CA VAL A 172 0.98 -1.98 -14.11
C VAL A 172 -0.25 -2.89 -14.16
N LYS A 173 -1.31 -2.49 -14.85
CA LYS A 173 -2.45 -3.37 -15.10
C LYS A 173 -2.04 -4.55 -15.97
N ALA A 174 -1.25 -4.33 -17.02
CA ALA A 174 -0.74 -5.43 -17.84
C ALA A 174 0.12 -6.40 -17.00
N LEU A 175 0.99 -5.87 -16.13
CA LEU A 175 1.78 -6.67 -15.20
C LEU A 175 0.88 -7.53 -14.29
N ILE A 176 -0.11 -6.94 -13.65
CA ILE A 176 -1.03 -7.64 -12.73
C ILE A 176 -1.92 -8.64 -13.47
N PHE A 177 -2.53 -8.27 -14.58
CA PHE A 177 -3.42 -9.18 -15.34
C PHE A 177 -2.65 -10.25 -16.12
N SER A 178 -1.37 -10.07 -16.42
CA SER A 178 -0.53 -11.15 -16.96
C SER A 178 -0.31 -12.28 -15.95
N MET A 179 -0.47 -12.01 -14.65
CA MET A 179 -0.47 -13.05 -13.62
C MET A 179 -1.70 -13.95 -13.70
N ASP A 180 -2.84 -13.41 -14.15
CA ASP A 180 -4.08 -14.18 -14.31
C ASP A 180 -3.95 -15.25 -15.43
N GLU A 181 -3.02 -15.07 -16.38
CA GLU A 181 -2.80 -15.97 -17.52
C GLU A 181 -1.73 -17.06 -17.27
N LEU A 182 -0.83 -16.86 -16.30
CA LEU A 182 0.36 -17.72 -16.07
C LEU A 182 0.07 -19.12 -15.48
N GLU A 183 -1.17 -19.43 -15.08
CA GLU A 183 -1.55 -20.79 -14.64
C GLU A 183 -2.18 -21.66 -15.73
N LEU A 184 -2.58 -21.09 -16.87
CA LEU A 184 -3.10 -21.88 -17.99
C LEU A 184 -2.01 -22.69 -18.70
N GLU A 185 -0.76 -22.21 -18.68
CA GLU A 185 0.38 -22.94 -19.26
C GLU A 185 1.01 -23.95 -18.30
N ASN A 186 0.88 -23.76 -16.98
CA ASN A 186 1.41 -24.70 -15.97
C ASN A 186 0.42 -25.82 -15.58
N SER A 187 -0.79 -25.81 -16.17
CA SER A 187 -1.84 -26.81 -15.96
C SER A 187 -2.03 -27.77 -17.15
N ILE A 188 -1.11 -27.75 -18.14
CA ILE A 188 -1.12 -28.64 -19.32
C ILE A 188 0.03 -29.66 -19.24
#